data_AF-A0A1B8Q845-F1
#
_entry.id   AF-A0A1B8Q845-F1
#
_cell.length_a   1.000
_cell.length_b   1.000
_cell.length_c   1.000
_cell.angle_alpha   90.00
_cell.angle_beta   90.00
_cell.angle_gamma   90.00
#
_symmetry.space_group_name_H-M   'P 1'
#
loop_
_entity.id
_entity.type
_entity.pdbx_description
1 polymer ?
#
loop_
_entity_poly.entity_id
_entity_poly.type
_entity_poly.pdbx_seq_one_letter_code
_entity_poly.pdbx_strand_id
1 'polypeptide(L)'
;MSSGLLSQKELDDKKLSQDFLESQIDESKTRYTRIGDRLMHCTITTKTGFVVTGEALCASADNFDEKTGQAIAYDNAFEKLWQVYGFLLHQALNATNNGE
;
A
#
# COMPACT_ATOMS: atom_id res chain seq x y z
N MET A 1 -22.97 9.15 7.19
CA MET A 1 -21.93 8.63 6.26
C MET A 1 -20.67 8.51 7.09
N SER A 2 -20.34 7.31 7.60
CA SER A 2 -19.14 7.11 8.40
C SER A 2 -17.93 7.33 7.50
N SER A 3 -17.16 8.38 7.75
CA SER A 3 -15.86 8.58 7.09
C SER A 3 -15.06 7.31 7.30
N GLY A 4 -14.66 6.63 6.21
CA GLY A 4 -13.84 5.43 6.25
C GLY A 4 -12.40 5.70 6.71
N LEU A 5 -12.10 6.90 7.23
CA LEU A 5 -10.85 7.13 7.93
C LEU A 5 -10.88 6.38 9.27
N LEU A 6 -9.80 5.64 9.55
CA LEU A 6 -9.50 5.16 10.90
C LEU A 6 -9.65 6.34 11.87
N SER A 7 -10.35 6.11 12.98
CA SER A 7 -10.43 7.15 14.00
C SER A 7 -9.04 7.44 14.54
N GLN A 8 -8.79 8.71 14.88
CA GLN A 8 -7.56 9.15 15.53
C GLN A 8 -7.14 8.22 16.69
N LYS A 9 -8.10 7.76 17.48
CA LYS A 9 -7.91 6.81 18.57
C LYS A 9 -7.43 5.41 18.13
N GLU A 10 -7.89 4.92 16.97
CA GLU A 10 -7.45 3.62 16.43
C GLU A 10 -6.03 3.67 15.85
N LEU A 11 -5.55 4.84 15.44
CA LEU A 11 -4.16 5.07 15.03
C LEU A 11 -3.25 5.19 16.25
N ASP A 12 -3.68 5.93 17.28
CA ASP A 12 -2.88 6.16 18.50
C ASP A 12 -2.62 4.87 19.31
N ASP A 13 -3.60 3.94 19.34
CA ASP A 13 -3.46 2.66 20.07
C ASP A 13 -2.74 1.56 19.27
N LYS A 14 -2.55 1.72 17.95
CA LYS A 14 -1.94 0.71 17.07
C LYS A 14 -0.55 1.11 16.61
N LYS A 15 0.47 0.37 17.09
CA LYS A 15 1.79 0.37 16.46
C LYS A 15 1.63 -0.02 14.99
N LEU A 16 2.22 0.76 14.09
CA LEU A 16 2.28 0.42 12.67
C LEU A 16 2.96 -0.94 12.52
N SER A 17 2.24 -1.92 11.96
CA SER A 17 2.69 -3.30 11.79
C SER A 17 2.26 -3.84 10.43
N GLN A 18 2.89 -4.92 9.99
CA GLN A 18 2.53 -5.60 8.74
C GLN A 18 1.06 -6.06 8.76
N ASP A 19 0.63 -6.77 9.80
CA ASP A 19 -0.75 -7.23 9.97
C ASP A 19 -1.76 -6.08 9.88
N PHE A 20 -1.41 -4.92 10.43
CA PHE A 20 -2.26 -3.74 10.31
C PHE A 20 -2.33 -3.27 8.86
N LEU A 21 -1.20 -3.13 8.15
CA LEU A 21 -1.20 -2.73 6.74
C LEU A 21 -1.98 -3.70 5.85
N GLU A 22 -1.75 -5.00 6.02
CA GLU A 22 -2.50 -6.06 5.32
C GLU A 22 -4.01 -5.96 5.60
N SER A 23 -4.38 -5.68 6.85
CA SER A 23 -5.79 -5.48 7.22
C SER A 23 -6.45 -4.30 6.52
N GLN A 24 -5.68 -3.35 5.96
CA GLN A 24 -6.21 -2.21 5.23
C GLN A 24 -6.43 -2.49 3.75
N ILE A 25 -5.92 -3.60 3.22
CA ILE A 25 -6.03 -3.94 1.80
C ILE A 25 -7.43 -4.48 1.48
N ASP A 26 -7.99 -4.02 0.35
CA ASP A 26 -9.15 -4.64 -0.29
C ASP A 26 -8.64 -5.61 -1.37
N GLU A 27 -8.38 -6.85 -0.97
CA GLU A 27 -7.80 -7.88 -1.84
C GLU A 27 -8.62 -8.13 -3.10
N SER A 28 -9.94 -7.93 -3.03
CA SER A 28 -10.83 -8.06 -4.19
C SER A 28 -10.55 -7.02 -5.28
N LYS A 29 -9.79 -5.96 -4.94
CA LYS A 29 -9.40 -4.85 -5.81
C LYS A 29 -7.91 -4.76 -6.07
N THR A 30 -7.10 -5.70 -5.58
CA THR A 30 -5.71 -5.84 -6.00
C THR A 30 -5.67 -6.27 -7.46
N ARG A 31 -4.88 -5.58 -8.30
CA ARG A 31 -4.80 -5.84 -9.74
C ARG A 31 -3.35 -5.96 -10.17
N TYR A 32 -3.10 -6.92 -11.05
CA TYR A 32 -1.83 -7.08 -11.74
C TYR A 32 -2.06 -6.80 -13.23
N THR A 33 -1.15 -6.06 -13.84
CA THR A 33 -1.23 -5.72 -15.26
C THR A 33 0.16 -5.83 -15.85
N ARG A 34 0.30 -6.73 -16.82
CA ARG A 34 1.49 -6.74 -17.67
C ARG A 34 1.39 -5.56 -18.64
N ILE A 35 2.40 -4.69 -18.63
CA ILE A 35 2.52 -3.55 -19.53
C ILE A 35 3.71 -3.82 -20.46
N GLY A 36 3.43 -4.09 -21.74
CA GLY A 36 4.46 -4.52 -22.67
C GLY A 36 5.01 -5.92 -22.37
N ASP A 37 6.24 -6.20 -22.79
CA ASP A 37 6.85 -7.52 -22.68
C ASP A 37 7.68 -7.75 -21.41
N ARG A 38 8.00 -6.69 -20.65
CA ARG A 38 8.97 -6.73 -19.53
C ARG A 38 8.48 -6.20 -18.18
N LEU A 39 7.36 -5.49 -18.14
CA LEU A 39 6.88 -4.81 -16.93
C LEU A 39 5.63 -5.51 -16.38
N MET A 40 5.68 -5.85 -15.09
CA MET A 40 4.52 -6.16 -14.27
C MET A 40 4.21 -4.97 -13.37
N HIS A 41 2.99 -4.44 -13.45
CA HIS A 41 2.48 -3.39 -12.58
C HIS A 41 1.45 -3.99 -11.62
N CYS A 42 1.56 -3.67 -10.34
CA CYS A 42 0.59 -4.01 -9.30
C CYS A 42 -0.10 -2.75 -8.80
N THR A 43 -1.42 -2.85 -8.61
CA THR A 43 -2.24 -1.84 -7.95
C THR A 43 -2.85 -2.48 -6.71
N ILE A 44 -2.53 -1.96 -5.52
CA ILE A 44 -3.20 -2.31 -4.27
C ILE A 44 -4.19 -1.21 -3.94
N THR A 45 -5.45 -1.58 -3.77
CA THR A 45 -6.50 -0.65 -3.31
C THR A 45 -6.76 -0.91 -1.84
N THR A 46 -6.75 0.13 -1.01
CA THR A 46 -7.11 0.00 0.41
C THR A 46 -8.63 0.00 0.59
N LYS A 47 -9.12 -0.41 1.76
CA LYS A 47 -10.53 -0.36 2.15
C LYS A 47 -11.12 1.05 2.11
N THR A 48 -10.28 2.09 2.19
CA THR A 48 -10.70 3.50 2.04
C THR A 48 -10.84 3.93 0.58
N GLY A 49 -10.42 3.10 -0.37
CA GLY A 49 -10.35 3.40 -1.79
C GLY A 49 -9.08 4.11 -2.23
N PHE A 50 -8.12 4.34 -1.32
CA PHE A 50 -6.79 4.85 -1.69
C PHE A 50 -6.01 3.79 -2.46
N VAL A 51 -5.14 4.23 -3.38
CA VAL A 51 -4.42 3.33 -4.27
C VAL A 51 -2.91 3.54 -4.12
N VAL A 52 -2.19 2.46 -3.90
CA VAL A 52 -0.73 2.41 -4.06
C VAL A 52 -0.39 1.47 -5.21
N THR A 53 0.72 1.75 -5.87
CA THR A 53 1.19 0.97 -7.03
C THR A 53 2.60 0.48 -6.82
N GLY A 54 2.97 -0.60 -7.50
CA GLY A 54 4.32 -1.14 -7.52
C GLY A 54 4.63 -1.74 -8.87
N GLU A 55 5.92 -1.85 -9.20
CA GLU A 55 6.38 -2.24 -10.52
C GLU A 55 7.51 -3.25 -10.39
N ALA A 56 7.58 -4.19 -11.33
CA ALA A 56 8.69 -5.12 -11.51
C ALA A 56 9.10 -5.14 -12.98
N LEU A 57 10.38 -4.88 -13.26
CA LEU A 57 10.94 -4.88 -14.61
C LEU A 57 11.98 -5.98 -14.76
N CYS A 58 11.91 -6.74 -15.85
CA CYS A 58 12.95 -7.70 -16.22
C CYS A 58 13.83 -7.18 -17.37
N ALA A 59 15.02 -7.79 -17.53
CA ALA A 59 16.02 -7.33 -18.48
C ALA A 59 15.59 -7.50 -19.96
N SER A 60 14.79 -8.53 -20.27
CA SER A 60 14.33 -8.87 -21.62
C SER A 60 12.98 -9.60 -21.60
N ALA A 61 12.31 -9.69 -22.76
CA ALA A 61 11.05 -10.44 -22.89
C ALA A 61 11.20 -11.91 -22.47
N ASP A 62 12.33 -12.53 -22.82
CA ASP A 62 12.63 -13.93 -22.50
C ASP A 62 12.86 -14.14 -20.99
N ASN A 63 13.24 -13.09 -20.27
CA ASN A 63 13.39 -13.10 -18.81
C ASN A 63 12.07 -12.84 -18.07
N PHE A 64 10.96 -12.57 -18.77
CA PHE A 64 9.70 -12.27 -18.11
C PHE A 64 9.12 -13.53 -17.45
N ASP A 65 9.07 -13.51 -16.12
CA ASP A 65 8.36 -14.50 -15.31
C ASP A 65 7.18 -13.83 -14.60
N GLU A 66 5.97 -14.27 -14.91
CA GLU A 66 4.75 -13.64 -14.43
C GLU A 66 4.64 -13.72 -12.90
N LYS A 67 4.96 -14.87 -12.31
CA LYS A 67 4.84 -15.09 -10.87
C LYS A 67 5.83 -14.22 -10.09
N THR A 68 7.08 -14.19 -10.52
CA THR A 68 8.14 -13.36 -9.93
C THR A 68 7.82 -11.88 -10.09
N GLY A 69 7.34 -11.48 -11.28
CA GLY A 69 6.90 -10.12 -11.54
C GLY A 69 5.75 -9.69 -10.62
N GLN A 70 4.73 -10.54 -10.44
CA GLN A 70 3.60 -10.25 -9.56
C GLN A 70 4.06 -10.09 -8.10
N ALA A 71 4.90 -10.99 -7.60
CA ALA A 71 5.43 -10.92 -6.24
C ALA A 71 6.22 -9.61 -6.00
N ILE A 72 7.20 -9.31 -6.85
CA ILE A 72 8.02 -8.09 -6.71
C ILE A 72 7.16 -6.82 -6.85
N ALA A 73 6.24 -6.79 -7.83
CA ALA A 73 5.39 -5.63 -8.02
C ALA A 73 4.44 -5.42 -6.83
N TYR A 74 3.93 -6.51 -6.22
CA TYR A 74 3.13 -6.45 -5.01
C TYR A 74 3.95 -5.93 -3.82
N ASP A 75 5.12 -6.49 -3.55
CA ASP A 75 5.99 -6.06 -2.45
C ASP A 75 6.35 -4.58 -2.58
N ASN A 76 6.67 -4.13 -3.80
CA ASN A 76 6.94 -2.72 -4.08
C ASN A 76 5.72 -1.81 -3.88
N ALA A 77 4.50 -2.30 -4.14
CA ALA A 77 3.27 -1.58 -3.88
C ALA A 77 2.96 -1.54 -2.37
N PHE A 78 3.12 -2.67 -1.70
CA PHE A 78 2.88 -2.85 -0.27
C PHE A 78 3.82 -1.96 0.55
N GLU A 79 5.08 -1.84 0.17
CA GLU A 79 6.06 -1.00 0.86
C GLU A 79 5.62 0.47 0.95
N LYS A 80 4.87 0.97 -0.05
CA LYS A 80 4.32 2.34 -0.02
C LYS A 80 3.28 2.53 1.08
N LEU A 81 2.61 1.46 1.54
CA LEU A 81 1.67 1.55 2.66
C LEU A 81 2.36 1.94 3.96
N TRP A 82 3.60 1.50 4.20
CA TRP A 82 4.39 1.94 5.37
C TRP A 82 4.57 3.45 5.38
N GLN A 83 4.88 4.05 4.23
CA GLN A 83 5.07 5.50 4.11
C GLN A 83 3.75 6.24 4.34
N VAL A 84 2.66 5.80 3.70
CA VAL A 84 1.34 6.44 3.81
C VAL A 84 0.81 6.36 5.24
N TYR A 85 0.76 5.17 5.83
CA TYR A 85 0.22 5.00 7.17
C TYR A 85 1.18 5.50 8.25
N GLY A 86 2.50 5.48 8.01
CA GLY A 86 3.47 6.10 8.89
C GLY A 86 3.32 7.62 8.94
N PHE A 87 3.10 8.27 7.80
CA PHE A 87 2.79 9.71 7.77
C PHE A 87 1.48 10.03 8.50
N LEU A 88 0.42 9.24 8.27
CA LEU A 88 -0.86 9.43 8.97
C LEU A 88 -0.72 9.27 10.48
N LEU A 89 0.01 8.24 10.94
CA LEU A 89 0.31 8.03 12.35
C LEU A 89 1.14 9.19 12.93
N HIS A 90 2.14 9.68 12.20
CA HIS A 90 2.94 10.82 12.64
C HIS A 90 2.09 12.10 12.80
N GLN A 91 1.21 12.39 11.84
CA GLN A 91 0.28 13.52 11.96
C GLN A 91 -0.66 13.36 13.15
N ALA A 92 -1.22 12.16 13.32
CA ALA A 92 -2.08 11.80 14.43
C ALA A 92 -1.41 12.09 15.78
N LEU A 93 -0.20 11.60 16.00
CA LEU A 93 0.54 11.76 17.25
C LEU A 93 0.91 13.23 17.57
N ASN A 94 0.96 14.11 16.56
CA ASN A 94 1.38 15.50 16.73
C ASN A 94 0.23 16.52 16.60
N ALA A 95 -0.99 16.09 16.27
CA ALA A 95 -2.14 16.98 16.10
C ALA A 95 -2.50 17.79 17.38
N THR A 96 -2.09 17.31 18.55
CA THR A 96 -2.33 17.93 19.87
C THR A 96 -1.24 18.92 20.33
N ASN A 97 -0.13 19.07 19.59
CA ASN A 97 0.99 19.94 19.99
C ASN A 97 0.92 21.38 19.45
N ASN A 98 -0.14 21.77 18.74
CA ASN A 98 -0.28 23.12 18.16
C ASN A 98 -1.10 24.07 19.07
N GLY A 99 -0.90 23.97 20.38
CA GLY A 99 -1.59 24.76 21.41
C GLY A 99 -0.69 25.72 22.20
N GLU A 100 0.43 26.16 21.62
CA GLU A 100 1.24 27.29 22.12
C GLU A 100 1.05 28.54 21.24
#